data_AF-A0A356V6W2-F1
#
_entry.id   AF-A0A356V6W2-F1
#
_cell.length_a   1.000
_cell.length_b   1.000
_cell.length_c   1.000
_cell.angle_alpha   90.00
_cell.angle_beta   90.00
_cell.angle_gamma   90.00
#
_symmetry.space_group_name_H-M   'P 1'
#
loop_
_entity.id
_entity.type
_entity.pdbx_description
1 polymer ?
#
loop_
_entity_poly.entity_id
_entity_poly.type
_entity_poly.pdbx_seq_one_letter_code
_entity_poly.pdbx_strand_id
1 'polypeptide(L)'
;REIYEDPVSIYAASRLGSPKINILPAGLFPAAPQAASQIGLRPEHIQIGQGQEARVVRVEHLGDQTRMHLKLGDADLITLTDAHTDFTKGHTVKIAPQSPLYFDAKGDRVH
;
A
#
# COMPACT_ATOMS: atom_id res chain seq x y z
N ARG A 1 15.52 -10.06 8.79
CA ARG A 1 14.58 -10.59 7.77
C ARG A 1 13.19 -10.74 8.37
N GLU A 2 13.02 -11.43 9.50
CA GLU A 2 11.72 -11.63 10.18
C GLU A 2 10.90 -10.36 10.41
N ILE A 3 11.48 -9.27 10.94
CA ILE A 3 10.72 -8.02 11.21
C ILE A 3 10.12 -7.40 9.93
N TYR A 4 10.71 -7.66 8.76
CA TYR A 4 10.15 -7.21 7.49
C TYR A 4 9.08 -8.16 6.96
N GLU A 5 9.36 -9.46 6.99
CA GLU A 5 8.46 -10.46 6.39
C GLU A 5 7.22 -10.70 7.26
N ASP A 6 7.38 -10.70 8.59
CA ASP A 6 6.33 -10.96 9.55
C ASP A 6 6.40 -10.00 10.77
N PRO A 7 6.06 -8.71 10.57
CA PRO A 7 6.02 -7.76 11.67
C PRO A 7 4.83 -8.07 12.60
N VAL A 8 5.11 -8.14 13.90
CA VAL A 8 4.10 -8.35 14.95
C VAL A 8 3.21 -7.12 15.22
N SER A 9 3.58 -5.94 14.71
CA SER A 9 2.82 -4.71 14.89
C SER A 9 3.10 -3.68 13.80
N ILE A 10 2.25 -2.66 13.71
CA ILE A 10 2.44 -1.50 12.83
C ILE A 10 3.76 -0.79 13.13
N TYR A 11 4.10 -0.66 14.41
CA TYR A 11 5.37 -0.07 14.83
C TYR A 11 6.54 -0.82 14.19
N ALA A 12 6.57 -2.15 14.32
CA ALA A 12 7.60 -3.00 13.74
C ALA A 12 7.62 -2.91 12.21
N ALA A 13 6.44 -2.97 11.57
CA ALA A 13 6.28 -2.90 10.12
C ALA A 13 6.78 -1.56 9.53
N SER A 14 6.59 -0.47 10.27
CA SER A 14 6.93 0.90 9.83
C SER A 14 8.40 1.27 9.97
N ARG A 15 9.22 0.43 10.63
CA ARG A 15 10.66 0.71 10.81
C ARG A 15 11.51 0.39 9.59
N LEU A 16 11.04 -0.51 8.72
CA LEU A 16 11.83 -1.05 7.62
C LEU A 16 11.10 -0.86 6.29
N GLY A 17 11.87 -0.61 5.23
CA GLY A 17 11.37 -0.33 3.89
C GLY A 17 11.50 1.14 3.51
N SER A 18 11.85 1.39 2.25
CA SER A 18 11.86 2.72 1.64
C SER A 18 11.26 2.62 0.23
N PRO A 19 10.07 3.19 -0.02
CA PRO A 19 9.22 3.94 0.90
C PRO A 19 8.70 3.09 2.08
N LYS A 20 8.19 3.78 3.11
CA LYS A 20 7.55 3.11 4.25
C LYS A 20 6.27 2.39 3.80
N ILE A 21 5.90 1.36 4.55
CA ILE A 21 4.60 0.69 4.41
C ILE A 21 3.45 1.69 4.53
N ASN A 22 2.43 1.55 3.67
CA ASN A 22 1.19 2.31 3.78
C ASN A 22 0.33 1.68 4.87
N ILE A 23 -0.28 2.49 5.74
CA ILE A 23 -1.24 2.05 6.75
C ILE A 23 -2.57 2.75 6.47
N LEU A 24 -3.60 1.96 6.17
CA LEU A 24 -4.89 2.45 5.72
C LEU A 24 -6.03 1.78 6.50
N PRO A 25 -7.26 2.33 6.52
CA PRO A 25 -8.42 1.62 7.06
C PRO A 25 -8.64 0.27 6.36
N ALA A 26 -8.85 -0.80 7.12
CA ALA A 26 -8.98 -2.16 6.57
C ALA A 26 -10.15 -2.29 5.58
N GLY A 27 -11.23 -1.52 5.78
CA GLY A 27 -12.41 -1.55 4.92
C GLY A 27 -12.25 -0.91 3.53
N LEU A 28 -11.09 -0.33 3.19
CA LEU A 28 -10.87 0.21 1.85
C LEU A 28 -10.79 -0.88 0.76
N PHE A 29 -10.37 -2.08 1.16
CA PHE A 29 -10.27 -3.22 0.27
C PHE A 29 -11.18 -4.36 0.78
N PRO A 30 -11.74 -5.18 -0.13
CA PRO A 30 -12.55 -6.32 0.26
C PRO A 30 -11.70 -7.38 0.98
N ALA A 31 -12.37 -8.28 1.70
CA ALA A 31 -11.78 -9.46 2.35
C ALA A 31 -10.82 -9.19 3.53
N ALA A 32 -10.91 -8.04 4.19
CA ALA A 32 -10.24 -7.83 5.47
C ALA A 32 -10.79 -8.77 6.56
N PRO A 33 -9.94 -9.36 7.43
CA PRO A 33 -10.38 -10.10 8.60
C PRO A 33 -11.27 -9.24 9.51
N GLN A 34 -12.24 -9.86 10.19
CA GLN A 34 -13.16 -9.14 11.08
C GLN A 34 -12.45 -8.39 12.22
N ALA A 35 -11.33 -8.94 12.71
CA ALA A 35 -10.53 -8.33 13.76
C ALA A 35 -9.64 -7.17 13.26
N ALA A 36 -9.51 -6.99 11.95
CA ALA A 36 -8.64 -5.98 11.37
C ALA A 36 -9.33 -4.61 11.35
N SER A 37 -8.67 -3.62 11.95
CA SER A 37 -9.06 -2.21 11.83
C SER A 37 -8.26 -1.51 10.74
N GLN A 38 -7.03 -1.97 10.49
CA GLN A 38 -6.09 -1.38 9.56
C GLN A 38 -5.48 -2.44 8.63
N ILE A 39 -5.13 -2.00 7.43
CA ILE A 39 -4.39 -2.77 6.41
C ILE A 39 -3.04 -2.10 6.16
N GLY A 40 -1.98 -2.89 6.19
CA GLY A 40 -0.63 -2.52 5.82
C GLY A 40 -0.27 -3.00 4.42
N LEU A 41 0.07 -2.06 3.53
CA LEU A 41 0.45 -2.35 2.15
C LEU A 41 1.87 -1.84 1.88
N ARG A 42 2.79 -2.76 1.60
CA ARG A 42 4.13 -2.37 1.16
C ARG A 42 4.02 -1.74 -0.23
N PRO A 43 4.75 -0.66 -0.54
CA PRO A 43 4.66 0.01 -1.83
C PRO A 43 4.91 -0.91 -3.04
N GLU A 44 5.75 -1.93 -2.88
CA GLU A 44 6.07 -2.94 -3.89
C GLU A 44 5.04 -4.08 -3.97
N HIS A 45 4.10 -4.16 -3.04
CA HIS A 45 3.06 -5.18 -2.94
C HIS A 45 1.66 -4.62 -3.26
N ILE A 46 1.61 -3.63 -4.15
CA ILE A 46 0.36 -3.09 -4.68
C ILE A 46 0.33 -3.41 -6.17
N GLN A 47 -0.63 -4.24 -6.56
CA GLN A 47 -0.82 -4.61 -7.95
C GLN A 47 -1.60 -3.52 -8.68
N ILE A 48 -1.13 -3.13 -9.85
CA ILE A 48 -1.76 -2.15 -10.72
C ILE A 48 -2.60 -2.84 -11.79
N GLY A 49 -3.75 -2.26 -12.15
CA GLY A 49 -4.65 -2.71 -13.22
C GLY A 49 -5.87 -3.51 -12.74
N GLN A 50 -5.97 -3.80 -11.44
CA GLN A 50 -7.08 -4.55 -10.84
C GLN A 50 -7.56 -3.91 -9.55
N GLY A 51 -8.79 -4.22 -9.10
CA GLY A 51 -9.31 -3.76 -7.81
C GLY A 51 -9.87 -2.34 -7.83
N GLN A 52 -9.58 -1.58 -6.78
CA GLN A 52 -10.21 -0.29 -6.47
C GLN A 52 -9.59 0.85 -7.26
N GLU A 53 -10.40 1.83 -7.66
CA GLU A 53 -9.93 3.01 -8.38
C GLU A 53 -9.23 4.01 -7.44
N ALA A 54 -8.00 4.36 -7.79
CA ALA A 54 -7.22 5.40 -7.14
C ALA A 54 -6.75 6.44 -8.16
N ARG A 55 -6.70 7.70 -7.75
CA ARG A 55 -6.22 8.80 -8.59
C ARG A 55 -4.74 9.02 -8.41
N VAL A 56 -4.00 9.18 -9.51
CA VAL A 56 -2.59 9.56 -9.50
C VAL A 56 -2.46 11.03 -9.15
N VAL A 57 -1.84 11.32 -8.01
CA VAL A 57 -1.60 12.68 -7.51
C VAL A 57 -0.23 13.19 -7.94
N ARG A 58 0.79 12.32 -7.93
CA ARG A 58 2.16 12.63 -8.31
C ARG A 58 2.89 11.39 -8.79
N VAL A 59 3.83 11.58 -9.72
CA VAL A 59 4.70 10.53 -10.27
C VAL A 59 6.15 11.00 -10.16
N GLU A 60 7.03 10.14 -9.66
CA GLU A 60 8.46 10.38 -9.54
C GLU A 60 9.24 9.24 -10.20
N HIS A 61 10.08 9.57 -11.17
CA HIS A 61 10.96 8.61 -11.83
C HIS A 61 12.27 8.50 -11.04
N LEU A 62 12.57 7.29 -10.54
CA LEU A 62 13.69 6.99 -9.65
C LEU A 62 14.76 6.13 -10.33
N GLY A 63 14.96 6.32 -11.64
CA GLY A 63 15.88 5.50 -12.44
C GLY A 63 15.22 4.21 -12.91
N ASP A 64 15.30 3.15 -12.11
CA ASP A 64 14.79 1.81 -12.43
C ASP A 64 13.35 1.56 -11.96
N GLN A 65 12.80 2.48 -11.18
CA GLN A 65 11.43 2.42 -10.67
C GLN A 65 10.70 3.75 -10.83
N THR A 66 9.38 3.67 -10.81
CA THR A 66 8.51 4.84 -10.69
C THR A 66 7.77 4.79 -9.38
N ARG A 67 7.86 5.88 -8.59
CA ARG A 67 7.07 6.05 -7.37
C ARG A 67 5.82 6.87 -7.70
N MET A 68 4.67 6.30 -7.43
CA MET A 68 3.38 7.00 -7.59
C MET A 68 2.77 7.31 -6.24
N HIS A 69 2.33 8.55 -6.08
CA HIS A 69 1.47 8.99 -4.98
C HIS A 69 0.04 8.93 -5.48
N LEU A 70 -0.77 8.12 -4.82
CA LEU A 70 -2.14 7.81 -5.18
C LEU A 70 -3.11 8.32 -4.12
N LYS A 71 -4.35 8.58 -4.54
CA LYS A 71 -5.48 8.88 -3.67
C LYS A 71 -6.60 7.87 -3.89
N LEU A 72 -6.91 7.07 -2.88
CA LEU A 72 -8.00 6.09 -2.88
C LEU A 72 -9.11 6.59 -1.95
N GLY A 73 -10.19 7.13 -2.53
CA GLY A 73 -11.17 7.90 -1.75
C GLY A 73 -10.50 9.08 -1.04
N ASP A 74 -10.56 9.12 0.29
CA ASP A 74 -9.88 10.15 1.09
C ASP A 74 -8.46 9.76 1.51
N ALA A 75 -8.06 8.50 1.35
CA ALA A 75 -6.79 7.99 1.82
C ALA A 75 -5.67 8.20 0.79
N ASP A 76 -4.50 8.62 1.26
CA ASP A 76 -3.31 8.78 0.43
C ASP A 76 -2.38 7.57 0.62
N LEU A 77 -1.77 7.10 -0.47
CA LEU A 77 -0.84 5.97 -0.44
C LEU A 77 0.25 6.10 -1.51
N ILE A 78 1.33 5.37 -1.31
CA ILE A 78 2.47 5.32 -2.23
C ILE A 78 2.62 3.89 -2.77
N THR A 79 2.81 3.77 -4.07
CA THR A 79 3.20 2.51 -4.71
C THR A 79 4.49 2.69 -5.51
N LEU A 80 5.24 1.61 -5.66
CA LEU A 80 6.32 1.50 -6.62
C LEU A 80 5.84 0.67 -7.81
N THR A 81 6.27 1.06 -9.01
CA THR A 81 6.08 0.29 -10.24
C THR A 81 7.39 0.32 -11.04
N ASP A 82 7.45 -0.42 -12.13
CA ASP A 82 8.61 -0.39 -13.02
C ASP A 82 8.83 1.00 -13.63
N ALA A 83 9.99 1.22 -14.23
CA ALA A 83 10.35 2.50 -14.85
C ALA A 83 9.49 2.84 -16.08
N HIS A 84 8.67 1.93 -16.60
CA HIS A 84 8.01 2.04 -17.91
C HIS A 84 6.50 2.23 -17.78
N THR A 85 6.10 3.15 -16.91
CA THR A 85 4.69 3.53 -16.77
C THR A 85 4.36 4.81 -17.53
N ASP A 86 3.27 4.80 -18.27
CA ASP A 86 2.71 6.00 -18.92
C ASP A 86 1.78 6.80 -17.99
N PHE A 87 1.67 6.41 -16.71
CA PHE A 87 0.81 7.13 -15.77
C PHE A 87 1.38 8.51 -15.47
N THR A 88 0.48 9.48 -15.47
CA THR A 88 0.76 10.88 -15.12
C THR A 88 -0.28 11.40 -14.14
N LYS A 89 0.02 12.53 -13.48
CA LYS A 89 -0.90 13.20 -12.56
C LYS A 89 -2.27 13.40 -13.21
N GLY A 90 -3.33 13.02 -12.49
CA GLY A 90 -4.70 13.13 -12.93
C GLY A 90 -5.29 11.84 -13.49
N HIS A 91 -4.47 10.86 -13.89
CA HIS A 91 -4.96 9.55 -14.29
C HIS A 91 -5.66 8.82 -13.13
N THR A 92 -6.61 7.95 -13.48
CA THR A 92 -7.22 6.99 -12.57
C THR A 92 -6.64 5.61 -12.88
N VAL A 93 -6.21 4.90 -11.86
CA VAL A 93 -5.61 3.57 -11.95
C VAL A 93 -6.30 2.63 -10.97
N LYS A 94 -6.49 1.37 -11.35
CA LYS A 94 -7.00 0.36 -10.43
C LYS A 94 -5.85 -0.25 -9.63
N ILE A 95 -6.02 -0.38 -8.32
CA ILE A 95 -5.05 -1.00 -7.42
C ILE A 95 -5.67 -2.10 -6.57
N ALA A 96 -4.91 -3.17 -6.34
CA ALA A 96 -5.27 -4.29 -5.49
C ALA A 96 -4.11 -4.64 -4.54
N PRO A 97 -4.40 -4.99 -3.27
CA PRO A 97 -3.39 -5.52 -2.36
C PRO A 97 -2.80 -6.84 -2.85
N GLN A 98 -1.48 -6.99 -2.77
CA GLN A 98 -0.79 -8.27 -2.86
C GLN A 98 -0.21 -8.59 -1.48
N SER A 99 -0.52 -9.75 -0.91
CA SER A 99 -0.01 -10.14 0.43
C SER A 99 -0.14 -9.04 1.51
N PRO A 100 -1.34 -8.48 1.73
CA PRO A 100 -1.54 -7.43 2.73
C PRO A 100 -1.24 -7.93 4.15
N LEU A 101 -0.80 -7.00 4.99
CA LEU A 101 -0.71 -7.22 6.43
C LEU A 101 -1.95 -6.62 7.09
N TYR A 102 -2.54 -7.27 8.08
CA TYR A 102 -3.71 -6.75 8.78
C TYR A 102 -3.37 -6.50 10.25
N PHE A 103 -3.92 -5.43 10.80
CA PHE A 103 -3.67 -5.03 12.19
C PHE A 103 -4.98 -4.68 12.90
N ASP A 104 -5.05 -5.00 14.18
CA ASP A 104 -6.19 -4.65 15.03
C ASP A 104 -6.21 -3.15 15.40
N ALA A 105 -7.12 -2.72 16.27
CA ALA A 105 -7.23 -1.32 16.70
C ALA A 105 -6.07 -0.82 17.57
N LYS A 106 -5.29 -1.74 18.16
CA LYS A 106 -4.08 -1.42 18.94
C LYS A 106 -2.83 -1.37 18.07
N GLY A 107 -2.93 -1.83 16.82
CA GLY A 107 -1.84 -1.92 15.87
C GLY A 107 -1.05 -3.23 15.97
N ASP A 108 -1.61 -4.24 16.64
CA ASP A 108 -1.03 -5.59 16.73
C ASP A 108 -1.44 -6.41 15.50
N ARG A 109 -0.54 -7.29 15.05
CA ARG A 109 -0.75 -8.09 13.84
C ARG A 109 -1.89 -9.09 14.02
N VAL A 110 -2.76 -9.18 13.01
CA VAL A 110 -3.80 -10.21 12.91
C VAL A 110 -3.64 -11.00 11.60
N HIS A 111 -4.07 -12.27 11.64
CA HIS A 111 -4.02 -13.22 10.53
C HIS A 111 -5.42 -13.57 10.07
#